data_AF-A0A7S0GV82-F1
#
_entry.id   AF-A0A7S0GV82-F1
#
_cell.length_a   1.000
_cell.length_b   1.000
_cell.length_c   1.000
_cell.angle_alpha   90.00
_cell.angle_beta   90.00
_cell.angle_gamma   90.00
#
_symmetry.space_group_name_H-M   'P 1'
#
loop_
_entity.id
_entity.type
_entity.pdbx_description
1 polymer ?
#
loop_
_entity_poly.entity_id
_entity_poly.type
_entity_poly.pdbx_seq_one_letter_code
_entity_poly.pdbx_strand_id
1 'polypeptide(L)'
;MFDDGRVLCALGGFLVLAHACYAVISYRDELKIAGDEFEGVPVRVAVECAIGAAMCAWGALGFAGEFMPIAAQPRELPPDNLEKMGDFVTFNHRGTARRRTRA
;
A
#
# COMPACT_ATOMS: atom_id res chain seq x y z
N MET A 1 -8.82 -4.00 -7.26
CA MET A 1 -8.27 -3.46 -5.98
C MET A 1 -8.79 -4.27 -4.79
N PHE A 2 -10.10 -4.56 -4.73
CA PHE A 2 -10.70 -5.41 -3.69
C PHE A 2 -10.66 -6.92 -4.02
N ASP A 3 -10.14 -7.29 -5.20
CA ASP A 3 -10.04 -8.68 -5.64
C ASP A 3 -8.82 -9.41 -5.01
N ASP A 4 -7.93 -8.66 -4.36
CA ASP A 4 -6.81 -9.24 -3.61
C ASP A 4 -7.29 -9.66 -2.21
N GLY A 5 -7.20 -10.95 -1.92
CA GLY A 5 -7.55 -11.53 -0.63
C GLY A 5 -6.78 -10.90 0.55
N ARG A 6 -5.59 -10.34 0.32
CA ARG A 6 -4.82 -9.62 1.35
C ARG A 6 -5.48 -8.29 1.73
N VAL A 7 -6.02 -7.57 0.75
CA VAL A 7 -6.75 -6.31 0.99
C VAL A 7 -8.04 -6.58 1.78
N LEU A 8 -8.75 -7.67 1.46
CA LEU A 8 -9.92 -8.11 2.23
C LEU A 8 -9.53 -8.52 3.67
N CYS A 9 -8.39 -9.19 3.85
CA CYS A 9 -7.86 -9.52 5.16
C CYS A 9 -7.56 -8.27 6.01
N ALA A 10 -6.99 -7.23 5.40
CA ALA A 10 -6.76 -5.95 6.09
C ALA A 10 -8.07 -5.29 6.53
N LEU A 11 -9.07 -5.24 5.65
CA LEU A 11 -10.40 -4.67 5.98
C LEU A 11 -11.08 -5.44 7.13
N GLY A 12 -11.03 -6.77 7.08
CA GLY A 12 -11.51 -7.62 8.17
C GLY A 12 -10.75 -7.35 9.48
N GLY A 13 -9.42 -7.23 9.41
CA GLY A 13 -8.58 -6.90 10.55
C GLY A 13 -8.96 -5.58 11.21
N PHE A 14 -9.24 -4.53 10.41
CA PHE A 14 -9.73 -3.24 10.92
C PHE A 14 -11.09 -3.35 11.61
N LEU A 15 -12.02 -4.15 11.08
CA LEU A 15 -13.32 -4.39 11.72
C LEU A 15 -13.16 -5.11 13.05
N VAL A 16 -12.30 -6.13 13.12
CA VAL A 16 -11.98 -6.85 14.37
C VAL A 16 -11.35 -5.91 15.39
N LEU A 17 -10.40 -5.06 14.97
CA LEU A 17 -9.80 -4.06 15.86
C LEU A 17 -10.82 -3.04 16.36
N ALA A 18 -11.73 -2.58 15.51
CA ALA A 18 -12.81 -1.67 15.91
C ALA A 18 -13.75 -2.34 16.94
N HIS A 19 -14.07 -3.62 16.73
CA HIS A 19 -14.88 -4.39 17.67
C HIS A 19 -14.17 -4.60 19.01
N ALA A 20 -12.88 -4.96 19.00
CA ALA A 20 -12.08 -5.08 20.22
C ALA A 20 -11.99 -3.74 20.98
N CYS A 21 -11.81 -2.62 20.26
CA CYS A 21 -11.81 -1.28 20.84
C CYS A 21 -13.14 -0.97 21.54
N TYR A 22 -14.26 -1.23 20.86
CA TYR A 22 -15.59 -1.06 21.44
C TYR A 22 -15.80 -1.94 22.69
N ALA A 23 -15.35 -3.20 22.65
CA ALA A 23 -15.45 -4.11 23.79
C ALA A 23 -14.68 -3.61 25.02
N VAL A 24 -13.49 -3.03 24.84
CA VAL A 24 -12.73 -2.42 25.96
C VAL A 24 -13.47 -1.21 26.54
N ILE A 25 -14.08 -0.38 25.69
CA ILE A 25 -14.86 0.79 26.14
C ILE A 25 -16.08 0.35 26.95
N SER A 26 -16.87 -0.61 26.44
CA SER A 26 -18.03 -1.15 27.16
C SER A 26 -17.63 -1.75 28.51
N TYR A 27 -16.58 -2.58 28.53
CA TYR A 27 -16.07 -3.16 29.77
C TYR A 27 -15.64 -2.09 30.79
N ARG A 28 -14.95 -1.04 30.33
CA ARG A 28 -14.57 0.10 31.17
C ARG A 28 -15.79 0.82 31.76
N ASP A 29 -16.85 0.98 30.99
CA ASP A 29 -18.05 1.67 31.44
C ASP A 29 -18.86 0.82 32.43
N GLU A 30 -18.91 -0.51 32.21
CA GLU A 30 -19.49 -1.46 33.17
C GLU A 30 -18.78 -1.41 34.53
N LEU A 31 -17.44 -1.40 34.55
CA LEU A 31 -16.68 -1.29 35.80
C LEU A 31 -16.96 0.02 36.55
N LYS A 32 -17.07 1.13 35.82
CA LYS A 32 -17.42 2.44 36.42
C LYS A 32 -18.80 2.42 37.08
N ILE A 33 -19.76 1.73 36.47
CA ILE A 33 -21.12 1.61 37.01
C ILE A 33 -21.14 0.68 38.22
N ALA A 34 -20.38 -0.42 38.17
CA ALA A 34 -20.26 -1.36 39.28
C ALA A 34 -19.49 -0.79 40.49
N GLY A 35 -18.65 0.23 40.27
CA GLY A 35 -17.77 0.80 41.29
C GLY A 35 -16.49 0.00 41.51
N ASP A 36 -16.19 -0.94 40.62
CA ASP A 36 -15.00 -1.78 40.67
C ASP A 36 -13.79 -1.07 40.05
N GLU A 37 -12.60 -1.34 40.59
CA GLU A 37 -11.35 -0.80 40.05
C GLU A 37 -10.94 -1.53 38.75
N PHE A 38 -10.36 -0.78 37.80
CA PHE A 38 -9.87 -1.36 36.56
C PHE A 38 -8.53 -2.06 36.79
N GLU A 39 -8.57 -3.38 36.93
CA GLU A 39 -7.36 -4.20 37.09
C GLU A 39 -6.65 -4.50 35.76
N GLY A 40 -7.37 -4.47 34.63
CA GLY A 40 -6.80 -4.75 33.33
C GLY A 40 -7.84 -5.09 32.26
N VAL A 41 -7.35 -5.33 31.04
CA VAL A 41 -8.19 -5.74 29.91
C VAL A 41 -8.45 -7.25 30.00
N PRO A 42 -9.70 -7.71 29.79
CA PRO A 42 -10.00 -9.14 29.75
C PRO A 42 -9.16 -9.86 28.67
N VAL A 43 -8.60 -11.02 29.01
CA VAL A 43 -7.73 -11.83 28.12
C VAL A 43 -8.39 -12.08 26.76
N ARG A 44 -9.71 -12.31 26.75
CA ARG A 44 -10.48 -12.50 25.52
C ARG A 44 -10.35 -11.33 24.55
N VAL A 45 -10.47 -10.10 25.05
CA VAL A 45 -10.39 -8.88 24.23
C VAL A 45 -8.94 -8.62 23.80
N ALA A 46 -7.97 -8.96 24.65
CA ALA A 46 -6.56 -8.89 24.28
C ALA A 46 -6.22 -9.86 23.11
N VAL A 47 -6.74 -11.08 23.13
CA VAL A 47 -6.58 -12.06 22.04
C VAL A 47 -7.26 -11.57 20.76
N GLU A 48 -8.46 -11.01 20.85
CA GLU A 48 -9.18 -10.46 19.70
C GLU A 48 -8.42 -9.30 19.06
N CYS A 49 -7.88 -8.39 19.87
CA CYS A 49 -7.01 -7.30 19.42
C CYS A 49 -5.75 -7.83 18.72
N ALA A 50 -5.11 -8.86 19.28
CA ALA A 50 -3.92 -9.47 18.69
C ALA A 50 -4.22 -10.12 17.33
N ILE A 51 -5.37 -10.79 17.19
CA ILE A 51 -5.82 -11.37 15.91
C ILE A 51 -6.07 -10.26 14.88
N GLY A 52 -6.80 -9.21 15.25
CA GLY A 52 -7.05 -8.06 14.37
C GLY A 52 -5.75 -7.38 13.91
N ALA A 53 -4.80 -7.20 14.82
CA ALA A 53 -3.49 -6.63 14.51
C ALA A 53 -2.69 -7.52 13.54
N ALA A 54 -2.67 -8.84 13.76
CA ALA A 54 -1.99 -9.79 12.88
C ALA A 54 -2.61 -9.80 11.47
N MET A 55 -3.94 -9.75 11.36
CA MET A 55 -4.64 -9.66 10.08
C MET A 55 -4.29 -8.38 9.33
N CYS A 56 -4.27 -7.23 10.03
CA CYS A 56 -3.85 -5.95 9.45
C CYS A 56 -2.41 -5.99 8.96
N ALA A 57 -1.48 -6.52 9.76
CA ALA A 57 -0.07 -6.65 9.39
C ALA A 57 0.12 -7.54 8.15
N TRP A 58 -0.61 -8.65 8.07
CA TRP A 58 -0.58 -9.53 6.90
C TRP A 58 -1.19 -8.87 5.66
N GLY A 59 -2.35 -8.22 5.82
CA GLY A 59 -3.04 -7.55 4.72
C GLY A 59 -2.29 -6.33 4.19
N ALA A 60 -1.51 -5.64 5.03
CA ALA A 60 -0.65 -4.52 4.64
C ALA A 60 0.33 -4.88 3.51
N LEU A 61 0.78 -6.15 3.46
CA LEU A 61 1.67 -6.64 2.41
C LEU A 61 1.02 -6.61 1.01
N GLY A 62 -0.31 -6.63 0.91
CA GLY A 62 -1.02 -6.45 -0.36
C GLY A 62 -0.92 -5.03 -0.92
N PHE A 63 -0.73 -4.03 -0.06
CA PHE A 63 -0.63 -2.63 -0.47
C PHE A 63 0.80 -2.21 -0.86
N ALA A 64 1.82 -2.97 -0.43
CA ALA A 64 3.23 -2.63 -0.62
C ALA A 64 3.70 -2.72 -2.09
N GLY A 65 2.91 -3.32 -2.98
CA GLY A 65 3.27 -3.57 -4.36
C GLY A 65 4.32 -4.67 -4.52
N GLU A 66 4.69 -4.97 -5.77
CA GLU A 66 5.74 -5.95 -6.05
C GLU A 66 7.13 -5.32 -6.01
N PHE A 67 8.12 -6.09 -5.56
CA PHE A 67 9.51 -5.67 -5.61
C PHE A 67 9.98 -5.52 -7.06
N MET A 68 10.54 -4.35 -7.38
CA MET A 68 11.19 -4.13 -8.68
C MET A 68 12.56 -4.80 -8.68
N PRO A 69 12.91 -5.61 -9.70
CA PRO A 69 14.23 -6.21 -9.79
C PRO A 69 15.30 -5.13 -9.98
N ILE A 70 16.39 -5.21 -9.21
CA ILE A 70 17.59 -4.39 -9.43
C ILE A 70 18.33 -5.00 -10.62
N ALA A 71 18.02 -4.54 -11.83
CA ALA A 71 18.65 -5.02 -13.04
C ALA A 71 19.84 -4.11 -13.42
N ALA A 72 21.03 -4.71 -13.58
CA ALA A 72 22.21 -4.01 -14.10
C ALA A 72 22.08 -3.63 -15.59
N GLN A 73 21.14 -4.27 -16.29
CA GLN A 73 20.80 -3.99 -17.68
C GLN A 73 19.29 -3.71 -17.79
N PRO A 74 18.87 -2.78 -18.65
CA PRO A 74 17.47 -2.41 -18.75
C PRO A 74 16.60 -3.60 -19.17
N ARG A 75 15.44 -3.74 -18.52
CA ARG A 75 14.46 -4.84 -18.72
C ARG A 75 13.91 -4.91 -20.15
N GLU A 76 13.88 -3.77 -20.84
CA GLU A 76 13.52 -3.66 -22.24
C GLU A 76 14.73 -3.10 -22.99
N LEU A 77 15.08 -3.72 -24.12
CA LEU A 77 16.04 -3.10 -25.04
C LEU A 77 15.46 -1.74 -25.47
N PRO A 78 16.30 -0.70 -25.58
CA PRO A 78 15.85 0.56 -26.16
C PRO A 78 15.19 0.27 -27.51
N PRO A 79 13.96 0.76 -27.77
CA PRO A 79 13.27 0.46 -29.02
C PRO A 79 14.13 0.83 -30.23
N ASP A 80 13.99 0.10 -31.34
CA ASP A 80 14.84 0.20 -32.53
C ASP A 80 14.84 1.60 -33.19
N ASN A 81 13.90 2.47 -32.81
CA ASN A 81 13.81 3.88 -33.21
C ASN A 81 14.57 4.85 -32.27
N LEU A 82 15.26 4.32 -31.27
CA LEU A 82 15.96 5.09 -30.26
C LEU A 82 17.43 5.24 -30.63
N GLU A 83 17.72 6.11 -31.60
CA GLU A 83 19.07 6.66 -31.76
C GLU A 83 19.36 7.58 -30.57
N LYS A 84 19.94 7.01 -29.52
CA LYS A 84 20.19 7.69 -28.25
C LYS A 84 21.57 8.34 -28.25
N MET A 85 21.64 9.54 -28.82
CA MET A 85 22.74 10.47 -28.61
C MET A 85 22.16 11.87 -28.44
N GLY A 86 21.49 12.11 -27.31
CA GLY A 86 20.84 13.39 -27.00
C GLY A 86 21.80 14.59 -27.07
N ASP A 87 23.09 14.36 -26.82
CA ASP A 87 24.15 15.37 -26.90
C ASP A 87 24.68 15.60 -28.33
N PHE A 88 24.33 14.74 -29.31
CA PHE A 88 24.83 14.81 -30.69
C PHE A 88 23.71 14.97 -31.73
N VAL A 89 22.56 15.54 -31.33
CA VAL A 89 21.46 15.80 -32.25
C VAL A 89 21.87 16.87 -33.27
N THR A 90 21.86 16.52 -34.55
CA THR A 90 22.11 17.47 -35.66
C THR A 90 20.79 17.97 -36.25
N PHE A 91 20.59 19.29 -36.27
CA PHE A 91 19.36 19.91 -36.81
C PHE A 91 19.37 20.13 -38.32
N ASN A 92 20.45 19.76 -39.02
CA ASN A 92 20.56 19.90 -40.47
C ASN A 92 20.19 18.59 -41.18
N HIS A 93 18.89 18.27 -41.15
CA HIS A 93 18.35 17.08 -41.81
C HIS A 93 17.21 17.43 -42.76
N ARG A 94 16.81 16.50 -43.63
CA ARG A 94 15.72 16.68 -44.62
C ARG A 94 14.39 17.22 -44.06
N GLY A 95 14.07 16.91 -42.80
CA GLY A 95 12.88 17.46 -42.11
C GLY A 95 12.94 18.97 -41.87
N THR A 96 14.14 19.56 -41.79
CA THR A 96 14.37 20.99 -41.53
C THR A 96 14.08 21.81 -42.78
N ALA A 97 14.41 21.29 -43.96
CA ALA A 97 14.05 21.91 -45.24
C ALA A 97 12.53 22.06 -45.38
N ARG A 98 11.76 21.03 -45.00
CA ARG A 98 10.30 21.06 -45.03
C ARG A 98 9.66 22.03 -44.02
N ARG A 99 10.35 22.35 -42.91
CA ARG A 99 9.83 23.22 -41.85
C ARG A 99 10.03 24.71 -42.16
N ARG A 100 11.09 25.08 -42.90
CA ARG A 100 11.41 26.48 -43.27
C ARG A 100 10.53 27.04 -44.38
N THR A 101 9.97 26.21 -45.25
CA THR A 101 9.14 26.66 -46.40
C THR A 101 7.70 27.03 -46.02
N ARG A 102 7.32 26.90 -44.75
CA ARG A 102 5.96 27.18 -44.22
C ARG A 102 5.91 28.37 -43.24
N ALA A 103 6.99 29.15 -43.14
CA ALA A 103 7.04 30.39 -42.37
C ALA A 103 7.01 31.59 -43.31
#